data_AF-A0A8S4QGG0-F1
#
_entry.id   AF-A0A8S4QGG0-F1
#
_cell.length_a   1.000
_cell.length_b   1.000
_cell.length_c   1.000
_cell.angle_alpha   90.00
_cell.angle_beta   90.00
_cell.angle_gamma   90.00
#
_symmetry.space_group_name_H-M   'P 1'
#
loop_
_entity.id
_entity.type
_entity.pdbx_description
1 polymer ?
#
loop_
_entity_poly.entity_id
_entity_poly.type
_entity_poly.pdbx_seq_one_letter_code
_entity_poly.pdbx_strand_id
1 'polypeptide(L)'
;MTVVLVAGLKKSLFFNNVLNVINIMAWTFMLGSSLFYVDTNNWTRHRGFLPFGWAGVLNGAATCFYAFIGFDIIATTGEEALNPKRSIPLAIVLSLVIILLAYVSTSMILTLI
;
A
#
# COMPACT_ATOMS: atom_id res chain seq x y z
N MET A 1 -17.09 -3.85 -8.54
CA MET A 1 -16.22 -4.28 -9.66
C MET A 1 -16.88 -5.31 -10.58
N THR A 2 -17.73 -6.22 -10.08
CA THR A 2 -18.45 -7.22 -10.90
C THR A 2 -19.31 -6.63 -12.02
N VAL A 3 -20.02 -5.52 -11.76
CA VAL A 3 -20.85 -4.84 -12.79
C VAL A 3 -20.02 -4.14 -13.88
N VAL A 4 -18.82 -3.66 -13.52
CA VAL A 4 -17.92 -2.94 -14.46
C VAL A 4 -17.21 -3.90 -15.40
N LEU A 5 -16.91 -5.12 -14.95
CA LEU A 5 -16.34 -6.18 -15.79
C LEU A 5 -17.32 -6.64 -16.89
N VAL A 6 -18.62 -6.68 -16.59
CA VAL A 6 -19.67 -7.05 -17.56
C VAL A 6 -19.84 -5.99 -18.66
N ALA A 7 -19.51 -4.72 -18.39
CA ALA A 7 -19.65 -3.61 -19.34
C ALA A 7 -18.47 -3.46 -20.34
N GLY A 8 -17.41 -4.28 -20.21
CA GLY A 8 -16.30 -4.36 -21.16
C GLY A 8 -14.91 -4.00 -20.57
N LEU A 9 -13.92 -4.83 -20.90
CA LEU A 9 -12.56 -4.83 -20.33
C LEU A 9 -11.81 -3.48 -20.48
N LYS A 10 -11.91 -2.82 -21.64
CA LYS A 10 -11.26 -1.50 -21.84
C LYS A 10 -11.79 -0.41 -20.90
N LYS A 11 -13.11 -0.42 -20.61
CA LYS A 11 -13.70 0.53 -19.67
C LYS A 11 -13.40 0.15 -18.21
N SER A 12 -13.30 -1.15 -17.92
CA SER A 12 -12.90 -1.66 -16.61
C SER A 12 -11.47 -1.25 -16.23
N LEU A 13 -10.52 -1.36 -17.17
CA LEU A 13 -9.14 -0.91 -16.97
C LEU A 13 -9.05 0.59 -16.69
N PHE A 14 -9.78 1.42 -17.45
CA PHE A 14 -9.80 2.86 -17.21
C PHE A 14 -10.38 3.19 -15.82
N PHE A 15 -11.50 2.58 -15.44
CA PHE A 15 -12.12 2.80 -14.14
C PHE A 15 -11.21 2.38 -12.98
N ASN A 16 -10.58 1.20 -13.09
CA ASN A 16 -9.62 0.74 -12.08
C ASN A 16 -8.41 1.66 -11.97
N ASN A 17 -7.87 2.12 -13.10
CA ASN A 17 -6.76 3.06 -13.09
C ASN A 17 -7.13 4.41 -12.44
N VAL A 18 -8.34 4.93 -12.70
CA VAL A 18 -8.83 6.15 -12.04
C VAL A 18 -8.91 5.97 -10.52
N LEU A 19 -9.45 4.83 -10.05
CA LEU A 19 -9.48 4.53 -8.61
C LEU A 19 -8.07 4.48 -8.00
N ASN A 20 -7.12 3.86 -8.71
CA ASN A 20 -5.73 3.79 -8.26
C ASN A 20 -5.08 5.18 -8.17
N VAL A 21 -5.32 6.05 -9.16
CA VAL A 21 -4.83 7.44 -9.14
C VAL A 21 -5.39 8.21 -7.95
N ILE A 22 -6.67 8.03 -7.63
CA ILE A 22 -7.30 8.66 -6.46
C ILE A 22 -6.65 8.16 -5.16
N ASN A 23 -6.39 6.86 -5.03
CA ASN A 23 -5.72 6.30 -3.85
C ASN A 23 -4.31 6.84 -3.69
N ILE A 24 -3.53 6.92 -4.78
CA ILE A 24 -2.18 7.49 -4.76
C ILE A 24 -2.23 8.98 -4.40
N MET A 25 -3.20 9.73 -4.91
CA MET A 25 -3.40 11.13 -4.58
C MET A 25 -3.76 11.32 -3.09
N ALA A 26 -4.62 10.48 -2.53
CA ALA A 26 -4.95 10.52 -1.12
C ALA A 26 -3.72 10.21 -0.24
N TRP A 27 -2.93 9.21 -0.63
CA TRP A 27 -1.68 8.87 0.05
C TRP A 27 -0.68 10.02 0.02
N THR A 28 -0.41 10.62 -1.14
CA THR A 28 0.54 11.74 -1.26
C THR A 28 0.04 13.00 -0.56
N PHE A 29 -1.27 13.26 -0.55
CA PHE A 29 -1.87 14.33 0.24
C PHE A 29 -1.65 14.11 1.73
N MET A 30 -1.89 12.89 2.23
CA MET A 30 -1.59 12.52 3.61
C MET A 30 -0.12 12.75 3.95
N LEU A 31 0.81 12.32 3.09
CA LEU A 31 2.24 12.55 3.29
C LEU A 31 2.55 14.05 3.38
N GLY A 32 1.98 14.85 2.47
CA GLY A 32 2.19 16.30 2.40
C GLY A 32 1.65 17.06 3.61
N SER A 33 0.40 16.77 4.03
CA SER A 33 -0.19 17.43 5.20
C SER A 33 0.55 17.09 6.49
N SER A 34 1.07 15.87 6.57
CA SER A 34 1.73 15.37 7.77
C SER A 34 3.08 16.04 8.05
N LEU A 35 3.83 16.44 7.02
CA LEU A 35 5.11 17.13 7.19
C LEU A 35 5.00 18.42 8.01
N PHE A 36 3.83 19.06 8.05
CA PHE A 36 3.58 20.26 8.87
C PHE A 36 3.31 19.96 10.35
N TYR A 37 2.94 18.72 10.68
CA TYR A 37 2.59 18.28 12.03
C TYR A 37 3.63 17.31 12.65
N VAL A 38 4.67 16.94 11.90
CA VAL A 38 5.72 16.04 12.39
C VAL A 38 6.54 16.70 13.50
N ASP A 39 6.51 16.11 14.69
CA ASP A 39 7.41 16.45 15.80
C ASP A 39 8.22 15.20 16.20
N THR A 40 9.54 15.24 15.97
CA THR A 40 10.44 14.11 16.28
C THR A 40 10.52 13.79 17.76
N ASN A 41 10.08 14.71 18.64
CA ASN A 41 9.99 14.47 20.07
C ASN A 41 8.87 13.47 20.45
N ASN A 42 7.91 13.22 19.55
CA ASN A 42 6.80 12.29 19.79
C ASN A 42 7.28 10.86 20.05
N TRP A 43 8.36 10.46 19.38
CA TRP A 43 9.00 9.15 19.56
C TRP A 43 9.61 8.93 20.96
N THR A 44 9.84 10.00 21.73
CA THR A 44 10.46 9.92 23.06
C THR A 44 9.48 10.24 24.19
N ARG A 45 8.46 11.08 23.94
CA ARG A 45 7.56 11.61 24.98
C ARG A 45 6.43 10.64 25.39
N HIS A 46 5.95 9.79 24.48
CA HIS A 46 4.76 8.94 24.70
C HIS A 46 5.09 7.45 24.88
N ARG A 47 5.92 7.12 25.88
CA ARG A 47 6.38 5.76 26.24
C ARG A 47 7.48 5.16 25.34
N GLY A 48 8.14 5.99 24.54
CA GLY A 48 9.25 5.58 23.66
C GLY A 48 8.79 4.87 22.38
N PHE A 49 9.74 4.37 21.59
CA PHE A 49 9.48 3.71 20.30
C PHE A 49 8.74 2.35 20.42
N LEU A 50 8.80 1.70 21.59
CA LEU A 50 8.23 0.35 21.82
C LEU A 50 7.34 0.30 23.08
N PRO A 51 6.20 1.02 23.09
CA PRO A 51 5.31 1.08 24.26
C PRO A 51 4.69 -0.27 24.65
N PHE A 52 4.55 -1.19 23.67
CA PHE A 52 3.93 -2.51 23.84
C PHE A 52 4.94 -3.67 23.80
N GLY A 53 6.24 -3.37 23.75
CA GLY A 53 7.31 -4.36 23.61
C GLY A 53 7.18 -5.25 22.36
N TRP A 54 7.92 -6.35 22.34
CA TRP A 54 7.93 -7.31 21.22
C TRP A 54 6.59 -8.01 20.99
N ALA A 55 5.81 -8.22 22.05
CA ALA A 55 4.48 -8.80 21.95
C ALA A 55 3.51 -7.91 21.15
N GLY A 56 3.60 -6.59 21.33
CA GLY A 56 2.83 -5.63 20.53
C GLY A 56 3.28 -5.59 19.07
N VAL A 57 4.59 -5.67 18.81
CA VAL A 57 5.14 -5.74 17.45
C VAL A 57 4.63 -6.97 16.71
N LEU A 58 4.63 -8.15 17.34
CA LEU A 58 4.14 -9.39 16.72
C LEU A 58 2.63 -9.34 16.44
N ASN A 59 1.83 -8.80 17.35
CA ASN A 59 0.38 -8.62 17.11
C ASN A 59 0.12 -7.61 15.98
N GLY A 60 0.85 -6.50 15.93
CA GLY A 60 0.76 -5.52 14.85
C GLY A 60 1.24 -6.08 13.51
N ALA A 61 2.28 -6.92 13.49
CA ALA A 61 2.73 -7.59 12.28
C ALA A 61 1.65 -8.53 11.71
N ALA A 62 0.91 -9.23 12.57
CA ALA A 62 -0.19 -10.10 12.17
C ALA A 62 -1.35 -9.32 11.51
N THR A 63 -1.71 -8.16 12.05
CA THR A 63 -2.76 -7.31 11.43
C THR A 63 -2.29 -6.67 10.13
N CYS A 64 -1.03 -6.22 10.06
CA CYS A 64 -0.42 -5.70 8.84
C CYS A 64 -0.32 -6.73 7.72
N PHE A 65 -0.29 -8.04 8.04
CA PHE A 65 -0.28 -9.10 7.04
C PHE A 65 -1.51 -9.05 6.12
N TYR A 66 -2.67 -8.62 6.64
CA TYR A 66 -3.89 -8.44 5.85
C TYR A 66 -3.69 -7.42 4.71
N ALA A 67 -2.84 -6.41 4.93
CA ALA A 67 -2.57 -5.34 3.99
C ALA A 67 -1.73 -5.80 2.78
N PHE A 68 -1.16 -7.01 2.83
CA PHE A 68 -0.42 -7.63 1.72
C PHE A 68 -1.27 -8.62 0.92
N ILE A 69 -2.52 -8.90 1.30
CA ILE A 69 -3.40 -9.79 0.54
C ILE A 69 -3.77 -9.14 -0.80
N GLY A 70 -3.65 -9.89 -1.90
CA GLY A 70 -4.05 -9.46 -3.24
C GLY A 70 -2.92 -9.37 -4.28
N PHE A 71 -1.65 -9.61 -3.90
CA PHE A 71 -0.55 -9.67 -4.88
C PHE A 71 -0.70 -10.81 -5.90
N ASP A 72 -1.40 -11.88 -5.50
CA ASP A 72 -1.70 -13.07 -6.29
C ASP A 72 -2.60 -12.76 -7.50
N ILE A 73 -3.38 -11.68 -7.44
CA ILE A 73 -4.22 -11.18 -8.55
C ILE A 73 -3.36 -10.74 -9.75
N ILE A 74 -2.11 -10.30 -9.52
CA ILE A 74 -1.20 -9.91 -10.60
C ILE A 74 -0.82 -11.13 -11.43
N ALA A 75 -0.67 -12.30 -10.79
CA ALA A 75 -0.33 -13.54 -11.47
C ALA A 75 -1.49 -14.09 -12.32
N THR A 76 -2.74 -13.88 -11.89
CA THR A 76 -3.93 -14.31 -12.65
C THR A 76 -4.19 -13.45 -13.88
N THR A 77 -3.72 -12.21 -13.90
CA THR A 77 -3.84 -11.29 -15.06
C THR A 77 -2.78 -11.58 -16.16
N GLY A 78 -2.11 -12.73 -16.10
CA GLY A 78 -1.02 -13.08 -17.01
C GLY A 78 -1.45 -13.28 -18.47
N GLU A 79 -2.71 -13.62 -18.73
CA GLU A 79 -3.24 -13.81 -20.09
C GLU A 79 -3.34 -12.50 -20.89
N GLU A 80 -3.43 -11.35 -20.20
CA GLU A 80 -3.49 -10.02 -20.82
C GLU A 80 -2.11 -9.33 -20.89
N ALA A 81 -1.07 -9.95 -20.32
CA ALA A 81 0.25 -9.35 -20.20
C ALA A 81 1.09 -9.56 -21.47
N LEU A 82 1.64 -8.47 -22.02
CA LEU A 82 2.65 -8.54 -23.08
C LEU A 82 3.93 -9.17 -22.50
N ASN A 83 4.30 -10.37 -22.95
CA ASN A 83 5.43 -11.17 -22.44
C ASN A 83 5.33 -11.57 -20.94
N PRO A 84 4.43 -12.52 -20.59
CA PRO A 84 4.13 -12.87 -19.21
C PRO A 84 5.34 -13.38 -18.41
N LYS A 85 6.27 -14.12 -19.06
CA LYS A 85 7.46 -14.69 -18.43
C LYS A 85 8.35 -13.68 -17.71
N ARG A 86 8.37 -12.41 -18.15
CA ARG A 86 9.19 -11.34 -17.57
C ARG A 86 8.36 -10.24 -16.94
N SER A 87 7.23 -9.88 -17.56
CA SER A 87 6.40 -8.76 -17.09
C SER A 87 5.69 -9.07 -15.78
N ILE A 88 5.19 -10.29 -15.57
CA ILE A 88 4.51 -10.70 -14.34
C ILE A 88 5.44 -10.68 -13.12
N PRO A 89 6.60 -11.37 -13.12
CA PRO A 89 7.48 -11.34 -11.95
C PRO A 89 8.00 -9.93 -11.64
N LEU A 90 8.29 -9.13 -12.68
CA LEU A 90 8.71 -7.74 -12.48
C LEU A 90 7.59 -6.87 -11.87
N ALA A 91 6.35 -7.04 -12.32
CA ALA A 91 5.19 -6.32 -11.79
C ALA A 91 4.92 -6.68 -10.31
N ILE A 92 5.03 -7.95 -9.94
CA ILE A 92 4.88 -8.39 -8.55
C ILE A 92 5.95 -7.76 -7.65
N VAL A 93 7.23 -7.81 -8.06
CA VAL A 93 8.31 -7.23 -7.25
C VAL A 93 8.16 -5.71 -7.14
N LEU A 94 7.86 -5.01 -8.24
CA LEU A 94 7.67 -3.56 -8.23
C LEU A 94 6.50 -3.13 -7.35
N SER A 95 5.35 -3.80 -7.48
CA SER A 95 4.17 -3.51 -6.66
C SER A 95 4.43 -3.74 -5.17
N LEU A 96 5.08 -4.84 -4.81
CA LEU A 96 5.47 -5.13 -3.42
C LEU A 96 6.41 -4.06 -2.86
N VAL A 97 7.41 -3.62 -3.63
CA VAL A 97 8.34 -2.57 -3.19
C VAL A 97 7.62 -1.24 -2.99
N ILE A 98 6.73 -0.86 -3.91
CA ILE A 98 5.96 0.39 -3.79
C ILE A 98 5.05 0.35 -2.56
N ILE A 99 4.34 -0.76 -2.33
CA ILE A 99 3.45 -0.93 -1.18
C ILE A 99 4.25 -0.92 0.13
N LEU A 100 5.41 -1.58 0.16
CA LEU A 100 6.30 -1.58 1.31
C LEU A 100 6.72 -0.14 1.68
N LEU A 101 7.15 0.66 0.70
CA LEU A 101 7.52 2.06 0.90
C LEU A 101 6.32 2.90 1.37
N ALA A 102 5.15 2.69 0.77
CA ALA A 102 3.93 3.38 1.17
C ALA A 102 3.58 3.08 2.64
N TYR A 103 3.61 1.81 3.07
CA TYR A 103 3.30 1.44 4.45
C TYR A 103 4.34 1.91 5.46
N VAL A 104 5.63 1.81 5.14
CA VAL A 104 6.69 2.31 6.03
C VAL A 104 6.59 3.82 6.19
N SER A 105 6.38 4.57 5.09
CA SER A 105 6.21 6.02 5.15
C SER A 105 4.97 6.44 5.95
N THR A 106 3.82 5.80 5.74
CA THR A 106 2.60 6.09 6.51
C THR A 106 2.76 5.75 7.99
N SER A 107 3.40 4.63 8.32
CA SER A 107 3.64 4.23 9.71
C SER A 107 4.56 5.22 10.43
N MET A 108 5.65 5.62 9.76
CA MET A 108 6.59 6.60 10.28
C MET A 108 5.90 7.94 10.55
N ILE A 109 5.11 8.42 9.60
CA ILE A 109 4.37 9.68 9.71
C ILE A 109 3.32 9.63 10.81
N LEU A 110 2.50 8.58 10.86
CA LEU A 110 1.47 8.45 11.89
C LEU A 110 2.06 8.39 13.30
N THR A 111 3.28 7.88 13.44
CA THR A 111 4.00 7.84 14.72
C THR A 111 4.66 9.18 15.07
N LEU A 112 4.94 10.03 14.07
CA LEU A 112 5.60 11.34 14.24
C LEU A 112 4.63 12.51 14.40
N ILE A 113 3.36 12.34 14.05
CA ILE A 113 2.25 13.25 14.39
C ILE A 113 1.88 13.06 15.85
#